data_AF-A0A9E3RGC6-F1
#
_entry.id   AF-A0A9E3RGC6-F1
#
_cell.length_a   1.000
_cell.length_b   1.000
_cell.length_c   1.000
_cell.angle_alpha   90.00
_cell.angle_beta   90.00
_cell.angle_gamma   90.00
#
_symmetry.space_group_name_H-M   'P 1'
#
loop_
_entity.id
_entity.type
_entity.pdbx_description
1 polymer ?
#
loop_
_entity_poly.entity_id
_entity_poly.type
_entity_poly.pdbx_seq_one_letter_code
_entity_poly.pdbx_strand_id
1 'polypeptide(L)'
;MASPAEQIPMQPAEPGAVVKERRKLNRLSIFLLVVCSALGTILYVSNVVRVNELLQEVQTLERSRDSLVSANEALRIETTRLRSADRISHIAAEKLGMMQPQEAPIVITTK
;
A
#
# COMPACT_ATOMS: atom_id res chain seq x y z
N MET A 1 10.69 -34.77 89.59
CA MET A 1 9.61 -35.43 88.83
C MET A 1 8.45 -34.44 88.80
N ALA A 2 7.90 -33.91 87.71
CA ALA A 2 8.08 -34.03 86.26
C ALA A 2 7.59 -32.69 85.64
N SER A 3 8.18 -32.23 84.54
CA SER A 3 7.73 -31.02 83.82
C SER A 3 6.84 -31.42 82.63
N PRO A 4 5.71 -30.74 82.36
CA PRO A 4 4.89 -30.91 81.17
C PRO A 4 5.21 -29.85 80.11
N ALA A 5 5.29 -30.24 78.84
CA ALA A 5 5.42 -29.46 77.59
C ALA A 5 6.51 -30.15 76.75
N GLU A 6 6.38 -30.42 75.46
CA GLU A 6 5.69 -29.64 74.44
C GLU A 6 5.47 -30.59 73.25
N GLN A 7 4.22 -30.89 72.90
CA GLN A 7 3.93 -31.58 71.64
C GLN A 7 4.15 -30.56 70.52
N ILE A 8 5.29 -30.65 69.85
CA ILE A 8 5.56 -29.94 68.60
C ILE A 8 4.54 -30.44 67.57
N PRO A 9 3.67 -29.60 66.99
CA PRO A 9 2.80 -30.04 65.92
C PRO A 9 3.66 -30.33 64.70
N MET A 10 3.77 -31.61 64.35
CA MET A 10 4.38 -32.04 63.10
C MET A 10 3.57 -31.48 61.93
N GLN A 11 4.14 -30.48 61.26
CA GLN A 11 3.62 -29.98 59.99
C GLN A 11 3.59 -31.15 58.99
N PRO A 12 2.46 -31.42 58.32
CA PRO A 12 2.42 -32.47 57.31
C PRO A 12 3.28 -32.01 56.14
N ALA A 13 4.35 -32.76 55.87
CA ALA A 13 5.17 -32.58 54.69
C ALA A 13 4.30 -32.71 53.43
N GLU A 14 4.07 -31.60 52.73
CA GLU A 14 3.34 -31.65 51.47
C GLU A 14 4.06 -32.58 50.47
N PRO A 15 3.33 -33.46 49.78
CA PRO A 15 3.95 -34.40 48.85
C PRO A 15 4.56 -33.62 47.69
N GLY A 16 5.90 -33.63 47.62
CA GLY A 16 6.70 -32.91 46.62
C GLY A 16 6.39 -33.21 45.14
N ALA A 17 5.49 -34.17 44.87
CA ALA A 17 4.90 -34.41 43.56
C ALA A 17 4.05 -33.22 43.08
N VAL A 18 3.21 -32.64 43.95
CA VAL A 18 2.30 -31.53 43.61
C VAL A 18 3.09 -30.26 43.26
N VAL A 19 4.22 -30.03 43.94
CA VAL A 19 5.10 -28.89 43.67
C VAL A 19 5.85 -29.03 42.34
N LYS A 20 6.27 -30.26 41.99
CA LYS A 20 6.97 -30.54 40.72
C LYS A 20 6.05 -30.38 39.51
N GLU A 21 4.79 -30.78 39.63
CA GLU A 21 3.81 -30.69 38.56
C GLU A 21 3.43 -29.23 38.26
N ARG A 22 3.18 -28.42 39.30
CA ARG A 22 2.97 -26.97 39.16
C ARG A 22 4.14 -26.25 38.49
N ARG A 23 5.39 -26.65 38.78
CA ARG A 23 6.60 -26.08 38.15
C ARG A 23 6.71 -26.41 36.67
N LYS A 24 6.33 -27.61 36.24
CA LYS A 24 6.34 -28.01 34.82
C LYS A 24 5.28 -27.27 34.03
N LEU A 25 4.07 -27.14 34.58
CA LEU A 25 2.99 -26.35 33.97
C LEU A 25 3.39 -24.88 33.84
N ASN A 26 4.03 -24.30 34.86
CA ASN A 26 4.50 -22.91 34.78
C ASN A 26 5.57 -22.71 33.69
N ARG A 27 6.51 -23.65 33.52
CA ARG A 27 7.51 -23.61 32.44
C ARG A 27 6.87 -23.76 31.05
N LEU A 28 5.88 -24.63 30.91
CA LEU A 28 5.15 -24.82 29.66
C LEU A 28 4.33 -23.58 29.30
N SER A 29 3.66 -22.95 30.27
CA SER A 29 2.93 -21.70 30.07
C SER A 29 3.86 -20.56 29.67
N ILE A 30 5.04 -20.43 30.28
CA ILE A 30 6.05 -19.43 29.88
C ILE A 30 6.52 -19.72 28.45
N PHE A 31 6.79 -20.98 28.12
CA PHE A 31 7.20 -21.36 26.77
C PHE A 31 6.12 -21.03 25.73
N LEU A 32 4.86 -21.35 26.02
CA LEU A 32 3.72 -21.02 25.16
C LEU A 32 3.59 -19.51 24.98
N LEU A 33 3.75 -18.73 26.06
CA LEU A 33 3.69 -17.27 26.00
C LEU A 33 4.79 -16.69 25.09
N VAL A 34 6.01 -17.21 25.19
CA VAL A 34 7.14 -16.79 24.32
C VAL A 34 6.88 -17.17 22.86
N VAL A 35 6.36 -18.37 22.60
CA VAL A 35 6.03 -18.80 21.23
C VAL A 35 4.90 -17.94 20.66
N CYS A 36 3.85 -17.68 21.43
CA CYS A 36 2.75 -16.82 21.03
C CYS A 36 3.21 -15.38 20.78
N SER A 37 4.10 -14.83 21.61
CA SER A 37 4.62 -13.47 21.41
C SER A 37 5.50 -13.38 20.16
N ALA A 38 6.33 -14.40 19.90
CA ALA A 38 7.12 -14.50 18.68
C ALA A 38 6.23 -14.57 17.43
N LEU A 39 5.22 -15.44 17.43
CA LEU A 39 4.25 -15.57 16.33
C LEU A 39 3.46 -14.28 16.10
N GLY A 40 3.02 -13.62 17.17
CA GLY A 40 2.33 -12.33 17.09
C GLY A 40 3.22 -11.24 16.46
N THR A 41 4.50 -11.21 16.81
CA THR A 41 5.46 -10.27 16.24
C THR A 41 5.67 -10.52 14.76
N ILE A 42 5.86 -11.78 14.34
CA ILE A 42 6.03 -12.14 12.93
C ILE A 42 4.79 -11.77 12.11
N LEU A 43 3.59 -12.10 12.61
CA LEU A 43 2.33 -11.73 11.96
C LEU A 43 2.19 -10.22 11.81
N TYR A 44 2.48 -9.47 12.87
CA TYR A 44 2.43 -8.01 12.83
C TYR A 44 3.39 -7.42 11.80
N VAL A 45 4.66 -7.84 11.81
CA VAL A 45 5.67 -7.38 10.85
C VAL A 45 5.25 -7.74 9.42
N SER A 46 4.77 -8.96 9.18
CA SER A 46 4.32 -9.37 7.84
C SER A 46 3.16 -8.53 7.32
N ASN A 47 2.25 -8.11 8.20
CA ASN A 47 1.12 -7.27 7.85
C ASN A 47 1.59 -5.83 7.54
N VAL A 48 2.45 -5.26 8.38
CA VAL A 48 3.00 -3.91 8.17
C VAL A 48 3.82 -3.82 6.88
N VAL A 49 4.66 -4.83 6.60
CA VAL A 49 5.43 -4.90 5.36
C VAL A 49 4.50 -4.95 4.15
N ARG A 50 3.45 -5.78 4.19
CA ARG A 50 2.51 -5.91 3.09
C ARG A 50 1.70 -4.64 2.82
N VAL A 51 1.30 -3.93 3.88
CA VAL A 51 0.65 -2.62 3.76
C VAL A 51 1.60 -1.60 3.12
N ASN A 52 2.88 -1.61 3.51
CA ASN A 52 3.88 -0.70 2.95
C ASN A 52 4.18 -1.01 1.47
N GLU A 53 4.28 -2.29 1.09
CA GLU A 53 4.40 -2.73 -0.30
C GLU A 53 3.19 -2.29 -1.14
N LEU A 54 1.98 -2.48 -0.62
CA LEU A 54 0.76 -2.04 -1.30
C LEU A 54 0.73 -0.52 -1.50
N LEU A 55 1.17 0.25 -0.50
CA LEU A 55 1.24 1.71 -0.62
C LEU A 55 2.29 2.15 -1.66
N GLN A 56 3.42 1.45 -1.74
CA GLN A 56 4.42 1.69 -2.79
C GLN A 56 3.85 1.37 -4.17
N GLU A 57 3.13 0.26 -4.31
CA GLU A 57 2.50 -0.13 -5.58
C GLU A 57 1.44 0.88 -6.04
N VAL A 58 0.64 1.42 -5.12
CA VAL A 58 -0.30 2.51 -5.43
C VAL A 58 0.45 3.75 -5.91
N GLN A 59 1.51 4.16 -5.23
CA GLN A 59 2.29 5.33 -5.62
C GLN A 59 2.99 5.16 -6.99
N THR A 60 3.50 3.97 -7.31
CA THR A 60 4.11 3.72 -8.62
C THR A 60 3.06 3.77 -9.72
N LEU A 61 1.89 3.18 -9.48
CA LEU A 61 0.79 3.16 -10.44
C LEU A 61 0.21 4.57 -10.68
N GLU A 62 0.08 5.38 -9.63
CA GLU A 62 -0.33 6.79 -9.73
C GLU A 62 0.67 7.60 -10.55
N ARG A 63 1.98 7.46 -10.30
CA ARG A 63 3.02 8.15 -11.10
C ARG A 63 2.96 7.75 -12.57
N SER A 64 2.78 6.45 -12.85
CA SER A 64 2.60 5.98 -14.22
C SER A 64 1.38 6.62 -14.87
N ARG A 65 0.22 6.62 -14.18
CA ARG A 65 -1.00 7.26 -14.67
C ARG A 65 -0.78 8.74 -14.96
N ASP A 66 -0.16 9.48 -14.05
CA ASP A 66 0.06 10.92 -14.22
C ASP A 66 1.01 11.23 -15.38
N SER A 67 2.06 10.42 -15.56
CA SER A 67 2.94 10.54 -16.73
C SER A 67 2.20 10.31 -18.04
N LEU A 68 1.30 9.32 -18.09
CA LEU A 68 0.49 9.02 -19.28
C LEU A 68 -0.50 10.15 -19.57
N VAL A 69 -1.12 10.72 -18.55
CA VAL A 69 -2.03 11.86 -18.68
C VAL A 69 -1.29 13.09 -19.22
N SER A 70 -0.12 13.40 -18.66
CA SER A 70 0.71 14.51 -19.12
C SER A 70 1.17 14.32 -20.58
N ALA A 71 1.59 13.11 -20.95
CA ALA A 71 1.95 12.79 -22.33
C ALA A 71 0.75 12.94 -23.28
N ASN A 72 -0.44 12.50 -22.87
CA ASN A 72 -1.65 12.64 -23.68
C ASN A 72 -2.01 14.12 -23.90
N GLU A 73 -1.91 14.93 -22.85
CA GLU A 73 -2.17 16.36 -22.93
C GLU A 73 -1.18 17.07 -23.86
N ALA A 74 0.11 16.74 -23.76
CA ALA A 74 1.13 17.24 -24.68
C ALA A 74 0.83 16.87 -26.15
N LEU A 75 0.45 15.61 -26.41
CA LEU A 75 0.07 15.14 -27.74
C LEU A 75 -1.20 15.83 -28.26
N ARG A 76 -2.17 16.12 -27.39
CA ARG A 76 -3.37 16.89 -27.75
C ARG A 76 -3.03 18.32 -28.15
N ILE A 77 -2.14 18.98 -27.41
CA ILE A 77 -1.66 20.33 -27.72
C ILE A 77 -0.94 20.31 -29.07
N GLU A 78 -0.05 19.34 -29.29
CA GLU A 78 0.68 19.21 -30.55
C GLU A 78 -0.26 18.95 -31.74
N THR A 79 -1.24 18.05 -31.56
CA THR A 79 -2.26 17.77 -32.58
C THR A 79 -3.07 19.03 -32.90
N THR A 80 -3.45 19.80 -31.89
CA THR A 80 -4.18 21.06 -32.05
C THR A 80 -3.33 22.10 -32.79
N ARG A 81 -2.04 22.20 -32.46
CA ARG A 81 -1.07 23.06 -33.14
C ARG A 81 -0.87 22.65 -34.60
N LEU A 82 -0.80 21.36 -34.89
CA LEU A 82 -0.65 20.84 -36.25
C LEU A 82 -1.93 21.07 -37.06
N ARG A 83 -3.10 20.90 -36.45
CA ARG A 83 -4.41 21.12 -37.10
C ARG A 83 -4.85 22.58 -37.13
N SER A 84 -4.08 23.51 -36.56
CA SER A 84 -4.48 24.91 -36.54
C SER A 84 -4.62 25.42 -37.98
N ALA A 85 -5.79 26.01 -38.26
CA ALA A 85 -6.10 26.57 -39.59
C ALA A 85 -5.05 27.60 -40.02
N ASP A 86 -4.45 28.30 -39.06
CA ASP A 86 -3.40 29.28 -39.26
C ASP A 86 -2.13 28.65 -39.84
N ARG A 87 -1.66 27.53 -39.29
CA ARG A 87 -0.52 26.78 -39.83
C ARG A 87 -0.81 26.22 -41.22
N ILE A 88 -2.02 25.68 -41.42
CA ILE A 88 -2.43 25.14 -42.72
C ILE A 88 -2.46 26.25 -43.78
N SER A 89 -3.06 27.40 -43.45
CA SER A 89 -3.13 28.56 -44.34
C SER A 89 -1.76 29.13 -44.64
N HIS A 90 -0.87 29.19 -43.64
CA HIS A 90 0.51 29.65 -43.82
C HIS A 90 1.32 28.72 -44.73
N ILE A 91 1.23 27.40 -44.54
CA ILE A 91 1.88 26.42 -45.42
C ILE A 91 1.30 26.50 -46.84
N ALA A 92 -0.01 26.64 -46.98
CA ALA A 92 -0.67 26.78 -48.28
C ALA A 92 -0.23 28.05 -49.02
N ALA A 93 -0.10 29.17 -48.30
CA ALA A 93 0.36 30.42 -48.88
C ALA A 93 1.86 30.37 -49.25
N GLU A 94 2.72 29.98 -48.32
CA GLU A 94 4.18 30.04 -48.53
C GLU A 94 4.72 28.92 -49.42
N LYS A 95 4.26 27.68 -49.23
CA LYS A 95 4.82 26.51 -49.92
C LYS A 95 4.05 26.11 -51.18
N LEU A 96 2.76 26.42 -51.23
CA LEU A 96 1.88 26.04 -52.34
C LEU A 96 1.44 27.25 -53.18
N GLY A 97 1.82 28.48 -52.79
CA GLY A 97 1.48 29.71 -53.52
C GLY A 97 -0.03 30.00 -53.55
N MET A 98 -0.81 29.44 -52.63
CA MET A 98 -2.26 29.61 -52.59
C MET A 98 -2.63 30.97 -51.97
N MET A 99 -3.59 31.67 -52.56
CA MET A 99 -4.16 32.88 -51.99
C MET A 99 -5.47 32.59 -51.26
N GLN A 100 -5.66 33.20 -50.09
CA GLN A 100 -6.90 33.06 -49.34
C GLN A 100 -8.02 33.81 -50.08
N PRO A 101 -9.16 33.16 -50.40
CA PRO A 101 -10.27 33.81 -51.06
C PRO A 101 -10.89 34.87 -50.14
N GLN A 102 -11.19 36.07 -50.69
CA GLN A 102 -11.73 37.19 -49.92
C GLN A 102 -13.20 37.00 -49.50
N GLU A 103 -13.92 36.08 -50.15
CA GLU A 103 -15.32 35.77 -49.85
C GLU A 103 -15.50 34.27 -49.60
N ALA A 104 -16.33 33.93 -48.61
CA ALA A 104 -16.65 32.55 -48.29
C ALA A 104 -17.47 31.91 -49.42
N PRO A 105 -17.20 30.66 -49.83
CA PRO A 105 -17.93 30.01 -50.91
C PRO A 105 -19.42 29.86 -50.57
N ILE A 106 -20.28 30.39 -51.44
CA ILE A 106 -21.73 30.23 -51.35
C ILE A 106 -22.08 28.80 -51.77
N VAL A 107 -22.68 28.04 -50.86
CA VAL A 107 -23.10 26.66 -51.12
C VAL A 107 -24.32 26.71 -52.05
N ILE A 108 -24.15 26.29 -53.29
CA ILE A 108 -25.25 26.19 -54.24
C ILE A 108 -26.04 24.91 -53.91
N THR A 109 -27.15 25.07 -53.17
CA THR A 109 -28.14 23.99 -53.02
C THR A 109 -28.96 23.93 -54.30
N THR A 110 -28.77 22.85 -55.06
CA THR A 110 -29.67 22.49 -56.17
C THR A 110 -30.96 21.94 -55.55
N LYS A 111 -32.10 22.57 -55.88
CA LYS A 111 -33.44 22.19 -55.42
C LYS A 111 -34.01 21.05 -56.24
#